data_AF-A0AAV5VX04-F1
#
_entry.id   AF-A0AAV5VX04-F1
#
_cell.length_a   1.000
_cell.length_b   1.000
_cell.length_c   1.000
_cell.angle_alpha   90.00
_cell.angle_beta   90.00
_cell.angle_gamma   90.00
#
_symmetry.space_group_name_H-M   'P 1'
#
loop_
_entity.id
_entity.type
_entity.pdbx_description
1 polymer ?
#
loop_
_entity_poly.entity_id
_entity_poly.type
_entity_poly.pdbx_seq_one_letter_code
_entity_poly.pdbx_strand_id
1 'polypeptide(L)'
;SDWHYEISCCRDTIIAMRIVEVCCMLVSSIITALFITALLRSRILHINLRLLLIAAVMNDLLLIFIRVFDIVNVSGLLDENSVLFILRLNSWIFGITVPLTIVLERIYAVRNHISYEKALLYYIQYTEKHAKRIMEVRYRLMENNVASRYQIIEAERSSHMLKGYIPFQVGNNV
;
A
#
# COMPACT_ATOMS: atom_id res chain seq x y z
N SER A 1 -49.64 -26.57 -36.50
CA SER A 1 -48.42 -27.10 -35.85
C SER A 1 -47.36 -26.03 -35.90
N ASP A 2 -47.63 -24.91 -35.22
CA ASP A 2 -46.74 -23.75 -35.23
C ASP A 2 -46.01 -23.74 -33.90
N TRP A 3 -44.95 -24.53 -33.86
CA TRP A 3 -43.99 -24.50 -32.77
C TRP A 3 -43.27 -23.16 -32.83
N HIS A 4 -43.56 -22.27 -31.87
CA HIS A 4 -42.79 -21.06 -31.59
C HIS A 4 -41.36 -21.41 -31.11
N TYR A 5 -40.53 -21.97 -31.99
CA TYR A 5 -39.14 -22.33 -31.69
C TYR A 5 -38.28 -21.12 -31.34
N GLU A 6 -38.59 -19.94 -31.89
CA GLU A 6 -37.86 -18.70 -31.60
C GLU A 6 -38.05 -18.23 -30.15
N ILE A 7 -39.24 -18.42 -29.56
CA ILE A 7 -39.54 -18.02 -28.18
C ILE A 7 -38.86 -18.98 -27.17
N SER A 8 -38.78 -20.27 -27.51
CA SER A 8 -38.08 -21.27 -26.68
C SER A 8 -36.56 -21.02 -26.65
N CYS A 9 -35.97 -20.74 -27.82
CA CYS A 9 -34.51 -20.56 -27.94
C CYS A 9 -34.01 -19.33 -27.16
N CYS A 10 -34.79 -18.23 -27.19
CA CYS A 10 -34.51 -17.03 -26.38
C CYS A 10 -34.66 -17.31 -24.88
N ARG A 11 -35.62 -18.15 -24.48
CA ARG A 11 -35.82 -18.49 -23.07
C ARG A 11 -34.67 -19.35 -22.52
N ASP A 12 -34.23 -20.35 -23.27
CA ASP A 12 -33.16 -21.25 -22.86
C ASP A 12 -31.80 -20.54 -22.79
N THR A 13 -31.53 -19.62 -23.72
CA THR A 13 -30.33 -18.77 -23.68
C THR A 13 -30.33 -17.79 -22.50
N ILE A 14 -31.48 -17.17 -22.18
CA ILE A 14 -31.60 -16.30 -20.99
C ILE A 14 -31.35 -17.10 -19.70
N ILE A 15 -31.90 -18.31 -19.60
CA ILE A 15 -31.68 -19.18 -18.42
C ILE A 15 -30.20 -19.58 -18.33
N ALA A 16 -29.58 -19.98 -19.44
CA ALA A 16 -28.16 -20.35 -19.48
C ALA A 16 -27.24 -19.18 -19.07
N MET A 17 -27.49 -17.97 -19.58
CA MET A 17 -26.73 -16.78 -19.19
C MET A 17 -26.83 -16.49 -17.69
N ARG A 18 -28.02 -16.65 -17.09
CA ARG A 18 -28.22 -16.45 -15.64
C ARG A 18 -27.48 -17.49 -14.80
N ILE A 19 -27.50 -18.75 -15.21
CA ILE A 19 -26.76 -19.80 -14.51
C ILE A 19 -25.27 -19.47 -14.50
N VAL A 20 -24.72 -19.07 -15.66
CA VAL A 20 -23.32 -18.65 -15.77
C VAL A 20 -23.03 -17.44 -14.87
N GLU A 21 -23.92 -16.44 -14.85
CA GLU A 21 -23.76 -15.25 -14.01
C GLU A 21 -23.75 -15.59 -12.52
N VAL A 22 -24.66 -16.46 -12.06
CA VAL A 22 -24.71 -16.94 -10.68
C VAL A 22 -23.44 -17.73 -10.32
N CYS A 23 -22.96 -18.60 -11.21
CA CYS A 23 -21.70 -19.31 -11.01
C CYS A 23 -20.51 -18.34 -10.90
N CYS A 24 -20.44 -17.33 -11.76
CA CYS A 24 -19.39 -16.29 -11.69
C CYS A 24 -19.43 -15.52 -10.37
N MET A 25 -20.62 -15.18 -9.86
CA MET A 25 -20.76 -14.50 -8.57
C MET A 25 -20.32 -15.38 -7.40
N LEU A 26 -20.63 -16.68 -7.41
CA LEU A 26 -20.18 -17.63 -6.39
C LEU A 26 -18.66 -17.81 -6.41
N VAL A 27 -18.05 -17.93 -7.59
CA VAL A 27 -16.59 -18.03 -7.70
C VAL A 27 -15.94 -16.74 -7.21
N SER A 28 -16.47 -15.58 -7.59
CA SER A 28 -15.95 -14.28 -7.17
C SER A 28 -16.06 -14.07 -5.65
N SER A 29 -17.15 -14.50 -5.02
CA SER A 29 -17.33 -14.40 -3.56
C SER A 29 -16.36 -15.31 -2.80
N ILE A 30 -16.06 -16.52 -3.32
CA ILE A 30 -15.05 -17.41 -2.74
C ILE A 30 -13.65 -16.79 -2.86
N ILE A 31 -13.28 -16.29 -4.05
CA ILE A 31 -11.97 -15.68 -4.28
C ILE A 31 -11.76 -14.45 -3.37
N THR A 32 -12.76 -13.58 -3.27
CA THR A 32 -12.71 -12.40 -2.39
C THR A 32 -12.58 -12.78 -0.92
N ALA A 33 -13.29 -13.79 -0.44
CA ALA A 33 -13.15 -14.29 0.93
C ALA A 33 -11.75 -14.85 1.22
N LEU A 34 -11.18 -15.62 0.28
CA LEU A 34 -9.80 -16.10 0.38
C LEU A 34 -8.80 -14.94 0.40
N PHE A 35 -9.02 -13.93 -0.43
CA PHE A 35 -8.15 -12.75 -0.50
C PHE A 35 -8.18 -11.92 0.79
N ILE A 36 -9.36 -11.68 1.38
CA ILE A 36 -9.48 -11.03 2.69
C ILE A 36 -8.74 -11.82 3.77
N THR A 37 -8.91 -13.15 3.78
CA THR A 37 -8.22 -14.03 4.75
C THR A 37 -6.70 -13.94 4.61
N ALA A 38 -6.19 -13.91 3.37
CA ALA A 38 -4.77 -13.72 3.09
C ALA A 38 -4.27 -12.35 3.54
N LEU A 39 -5.02 -11.27 3.28
CA LEU A 39 -4.68 -9.91 3.72
C LEU A 39 -4.61 -9.79 5.24
N LEU A 40 -5.58 -10.36 5.96
CA LEU A 40 -5.62 -10.36 7.42
C LEU A 40 -4.45 -11.14 8.04
N ARG A 41 -4.02 -12.23 7.40
CA ARG A 41 -2.88 -13.04 7.85
C ARG A 41 -1.52 -12.41 7.52
N SER A 42 -1.47 -11.57 6.49
CA SER A 42 -0.23 -10.93 6.05
C SER A 42 0.29 -9.91 7.07
N ARG A 43 1.58 -10.03 7.43
CA ARG A 43 2.31 -9.06 8.29
C ARG A 43 3.28 -8.17 7.51
N ILE A 44 3.47 -8.44 6.22
CA ILE A 44 4.46 -7.78 5.36
C ILE A 44 3.93 -6.42 4.86
N LEU A 45 2.60 -6.27 4.82
CA LEU A 45 1.96 -5.10 4.25
C LEU A 45 1.77 -3.98 5.28
N HIS A 46 2.07 -2.75 4.88
CA HIS A 46 1.81 -1.56 5.69
C HIS A 46 0.31 -1.46 6.04
N ILE A 47 0.00 -0.99 7.26
CA ILE A 47 -1.37 -1.01 7.79
C ILE A 47 -2.35 -0.21 6.94
N ASN A 48 -1.89 0.92 6.38
CA ASN A 48 -2.69 1.83 5.54
C ASN A 48 -3.06 1.16 4.21
N LEU A 49 -2.08 0.62 3.48
CA LEU A 49 -2.34 -0.13 2.26
C LEU A 49 -3.25 -1.34 2.49
N ARG A 50 -3.07 -2.04 3.61
CA ARG A 50 -3.94 -3.18 3.97
C ARG A 50 -5.38 -2.73 4.14
N LEU A 51 -5.61 -1.62 4.84
CA LEU A 51 -6.95 -1.05 5.02
C LEU A 51 -7.58 -0.66 3.67
N LEU A 52 -6.81 -0.01 2.79
CA LEU A 52 -7.27 0.39 1.45
C LEU A 52 -7.64 -0.82 0.57
N LEU A 53 -6.84 -1.88 0.61
CA LEU A 53 -7.14 -3.11 -0.13
C LEU A 53 -8.38 -3.82 0.43
N ILE A 54 -8.56 -3.86 1.75
CA ILE A 54 -9.79 -4.41 2.35
C ILE A 54 -11.00 -3.57 1.92
N ALA A 55 -10.89 -2.24 1.94
CA ALA A 55 -11.97 -1.35 1.51
C ALA A 55 -12.32 -1.54 0.02
N ALA A 56 -11.33 -1.75 -0.85
CA ALA A 56 -11.54 -2.09 -2.26
C ALA A 56 -12.35 -3.39 -2.41
N VAL A 57 -11.93 -4.45 -1.71
CA VAL A 57 -12.58 -5.77 -1.81
C VAL A 57 -13.99 -5.75 -1.24
N MET A 58 -14.22 -4.98 -0.17
CA MET A 58 -15.56 -4.77 0.38
C MET A 58 -16.48 -4.05 -0.61
N ASN A 59 -15.94 -3.11 -1.40
CA ASN A 59 -16.70 -2.45 -2.46
C ASN A 59 -17.06 -3.42 -3.60
N ASP A 60 -16.13 -4.31 -3.97
CA ASP A 60 -16.40 -5.35 -4.98
C ASP A 60 -17.48 -6.34 -4.50
N LEU A 61 -17.44 -6.73 -3.22
CA LEU A 61 -18.50 -7.53 -2.61
C LEU A 61 -19.85 -6.80 -2.64
N LEU A 62 -19.89 -5.50 -2.35
CA LEU A 62 -21.11 -4.69 -2.44
C LEU A 62 -21.69 -4.70 -3.86
N LEU A 63 -20.86 -4.60 -4.90
CA LEU A 63 -21.30 -4.70 -6.30
C LEU A 63 -21.90 -6.06 -6.62
N ILE A 64 -21.29 -7.14 -6.13
CA ILE A 64 -21.83 -8.50 -6.29
C ILE A 64 -23.20 -8.59 -5.62
N PHE A 65 -23.37 -8.08 -4.40
CA PHE A 65 -24.67 -8.06 -3.72
C PHE A 65 -25.73 -7.27 -4.50
N ILE A 66 -25.41 -6.08 -5.00
CA ILE A 66 -26.30 -5.29 -5.85
C ILE A 66 -26.73 -6.08 -7.09
N ARG A 67 -25.81 -6.81 -7.71
CA ARG A 67 -26.08 -7.62 -8.90
C ARG A 67 -26.97 -8.85 -8.63
N VAL A 68 -26.87 -9.44 -7.44
CA VAL A 68 -27.81 -10.48 -6.99
C VAL A 68 -29.23 -9.91 -6.93
N PHE A 69 -29.42 -8.69 -6.42
CA PHE A 69 -30.73 -8.03 -6.41
C PHE A 69 -31.26 -7.82 -7.83
N ASP A 70 -30.43 -7.40 -8.79
CA ASP A 70 -30.87 -7.24 -10.19
C ASP A 70 -31.38 -8.57 -10.77
N ILE A 71 -30.65 -9.67 -10.58
CA ILE A 71 -31.05 -10.99 -11.11
C ILE A 71 -32.38 -11.47 -10.52
N VAL A 72 -32.60 -11.22 -9.23
CA VAL A 72 -33.88 -11.54 -8.55
C VAL A 72 -35.00 -10.60 -9.04
N ASN A 73 -34.69 -9.33 -9.27
CA ASN A 73 -35.66 -8.31 -9.64
C ASN A 73 -36.16 -8.39 -11.10
N VAL A 74 -35.44 -9.06 -12.00
CA VAL A 74 -35.91 -9.29 -13.40
C VAL A 74 -37.27 -10.03 -13.46
N SER A 75 -37.74 -10.59 -12.35
CA SER A 75 -39.11 -11.10 -12.18
C SER A 75 -40.20 -10.02 -12.27
N GLY A 76 -39.84 -8.74 -12.35
CA GLY A 76 -40.76 -7.60 -12.42
C GLY A 76 -41.50 -7.33 -11.11
N LEU A 77 -41.02 -7.91 -10.00
CA LEU A 77 -41.72 -7.91 -8.72
C LEU A 77 -41.26 -6.79 -7.77
N LEU A 78 -40.11 -6.15 -8.03
CA LEU A 78 -39.60 -5.02 -7.24
C LEU A 78 -39.43 -3.80 -8.16
N ASP A 79 -40.17 -2.73 -7.88
CA ASP A 79 -39.91 -1.43 -8.49
C ASP A 79 -38.45 -1.01 -8.24
N GLU A 80 -37.85 -0.28 -9.19
CA GLU A 80 -36.50 0.26 -9.08
C GLU A 80 -36.38 1.16 -7.83
N ASN A 81 -35.89 0.59 -6.74
CA ASN A 81 -35.66 1.32 -5.51
C ASN A 81 -34.55 2.36 -5.73
N SER A 82 -34.87 3.64 -5.52
CA SER A 82 -33.92 4.77 -5.54
C SER A 82 -32.67 4.52 -4.68
N VAL A 83 -32.81 3.74 -3.61
CA VAL A 83 -31.71 3.28 -2.74
C VAL A 83 -30.67 2.45 -3.50
N LEU A 84 -31.11 1.55 -4.38
CA LEU A 84 -30.23 0.63 -5.13
C LEU A 84 -29.39 1.41 -6.16
N PHE A 85 -29.99 2.44 -6.77
CA PHE A 85 -29.29 3.38 -7.65
C PHE A 85 -28.22 4.18 -6.91
N ILE A 86 -28.54 4.72 -5.73
CA ILE A 86 -27.58 5.46 -4.90
C ILE A 86 -26.41 4.56 -4.47
N LEU A 87 -26.68 3.32 -4.08
CA LEU A 87 -25.64 2.34 -3.72
C LEU A 87 -24.71 2.04 -4.89
N ARG A 88 -25.25 1.90 -6.12
CA ARG A 88 -24.46 1.69 -7.34
C ARG A 88 -23.55 2.87 -7.64
N LEU A 89 -24.07 4.11 -7.54
CA LEU A 89 -23.27 5.32 -7.74
C LEU A 89 -22.15 5.44 -6.71
N ASN A 90 -22.45 5.21 -5.43
CA ASN A 90 -21.44 5.22 -4.37
C ASN A 90 -20.33 4.20 -4.65
N SER A 91 -20.71 3.00 -5.07
CA SER A 91 -19.73 1.96 -5.39
C SER A 91 -18.84 2.30 -6.59
N TRP A 92 -19.40 2.97 -7.60
CA TRP A 92 -18.62 3.49 -8.74
C TRP A 92 -17.62 4.56 -8.32
N ILE A 93 -18.05 5.53 -7.50
CA ILE A 93 -17.17 6.58 -6.97
C ILE A 93 -16.05 5.93 -6.13
N PHE A 94 -16.38 4.95 -5.30
CA PHE A 94 -15.42 4.22 -4.49
C PHE A 94 -14.42 3.42 -5.36
N GLY A 95 -14.90 2.79 -6.43
CA GLY A 95 -14.08 2.04 -7.38
C GLY A 95 -13.04 2.89 -8.11
N ILE A 96 -13.29 4.20 -8.29
CA ILE A 96 -12.33 5.14 -8.90
C ILE A 96 -11.40 5.74 -7.83
N THR A 97 -11.95 6.11 -6.68
CA THR A 97 -11.20 6.82 -5.63
C THR A 97 -10.22 5.92 -4.89
N VAL A 98 -10.54 4.64 -4.65
CA VAL A 98 -9.66 3.74 -3.92
C VAL A 98 -8.35 3.43 -4.68
N PRO A 99 -8.36 3.07 -5.98
CA PRO A 99 -7.12 2.91 -6.73
C PRO A 99 -6.26 4.17 -6.75
N LEU A 100 -6.90 5.33 -6.91
CA LEU A 100 -6.19 6.62 -6.91
C LEU A 100 -5.52 6.90 -5.56
N THR A 101 -6.20 6.63 -4.45
CA THR A 101 -5.62 6.78 -3.10
C THR A 101 -4.48 5.79 -2.85
N ILE A 102 -4.56 4.56 -3.33
CA ILE A 102 -3.47 3.57 -3.27
C ILE A 102 -2.23 4.10 -4.01
N VAL A 103 -2.40 4.64 -5.23
CA VAL A 103 -1.28 5.20 -6.01
C VAL A 103 -0.65 6.38 -5.28
N LEU A 104 -1.47 7.30 -4.74
CA LEU A 104 -0.98 8.45 -3.98
C LEU A 104 -0.24 8.03 -2.70
N GLU A 105 -0.75 7.05 -1.96
CA GLU A 105 -0.09 6.52 -0.76
C GLU A 105 1.30 5.95 -1.11
N ARG A 106 1.41 5.22 -2.22
CA ARG A 106 2.69 4.68 -2.69
C ARG A 106 3.67 5.77 -3.09
N ILE A 107 3.23 6.79 -3.82
CA ILE A 107 4.08 7.94 -4.18
C ILE A 107 4.57 8.65 -2.92
N TYR A 108 3.69 8.87 -1.94
CA TYR A 108 4.02 9.56 -0.71
C TYR A 108 5.00 8.74 0.16
N ALA A 109 4.78 7.43 0.28
CA ALA A 109 5.68 6.54 1.01
C ALA A 109 7.10 6.54 0.43
N VAL A 110 7.23 6.44 -0.90
CA VAL A 110 8.53 6.50 -1.59
C VAL A 110 9.20 7.87 -1.39
N ARG A 111 8.44 8.96 -1.53
CA ARG A 111 8.97 10.31 -1.37
C ARG A 111 9.45 10.58 0.06
N ASN A 112 8.70 10.10 1.06
CA ASN A 112 9.11 10.22 2.46
C ASN A 112 10.38 9.43 2.74
N HIS A 113 10.51 8.20 2.24
CA HIS A 113 11.74 7.41 2.41
C HIS A 113 12.97 8.16 1.88
N ILE A 114 12.88 8.72 0.67
CA ILE A 114 13.95 9.52 0.07
C ILE A 114 14.26 10.76 0.92
N SER A 115 13.24 11.39 1.50
CA SER A 115 13.40 12.56 2.35
C SER A 115 14.12 12.22 3.67
N TYR A 116 13.78 11.09 4.30
CA TYR A 116 14.45 10.62 5.51
C TYR A 116 15.92 10.30 5.25
N GLU A 117 16.22 9.61 4.15
CA GLU A 117 17.59 9.28 3.78
C GLU A 117 18.45 10.53 3.54
N LYS A 118 17.90 11.54 2.84
CA LYS A 118 18.57 12.83 2.62
C LYS A 118 18.79 13.60 3.93
N ALA A 119 17.80 13.61 4.83
CA ALA A 119 17.93 14.28 6.12
C ALA A 119 18.99 13.60 7.01
N LEU A 120 19.04 12.27 7.01
CA LEU A 120 20.06 11.49 7.72
C LEU A 120 21.46 11.79 7.18
N LEU A 121 21.64 11.80 5.85
CA LEU A 121 22.92 12.15 5.23
C LEU A 121 23.35 13.57 5.57
N TYR A 122 22.43 14.54 5.55
CA TYR A 122 22.73 15.92 5.95
C TYR A 122 23.17 16.01 7.42
N TYR A 123 22.49 15.27 8.32
CA TYR A 123 22.84 15.21 9.72
C TYR A 123 24.24 14.60 9.95
N ILE A 124 24.57 13.51 9.25
CA ILE A 124 25.91 12.89 9.31
C ILE A 124 26.98 13.87 8.81
N GLN A 125 26.76 14.55 7.68
CA GLN A 125 27.71 15.54 7.16
C GLN A 125 27.87 16.75 8.09
N TYR A 126 26.77 17.21 8.70
CA TYR A 126 26.79 18.32 9.64
C TYR A 126 27.59 17.97 10.91
N THR A 127 27.32 16.81 11.50
CA THR A 127 28.02 16.34 12.70
C THR A 127 29.51 16.12 12.42
N GLU A 128 29.87 15.59 11.25
CA GLU A 128 31.27 15.42 10.84
C GLU A 128 32.00 16.77 10.71
N LYS A 129 31.41 17.75 10.03
CA LYS A 129 31.99 19.10 9.89
C LYS A 129 32.12 19.77 11.25
N HIS A 130 31.12 19.63 12.12
CA HIS A 130 31.13 20.21 13.45
C HIS A 130 32.20 19.56 14.35
N ALA A 131 32.34 18.24 14.31
CA ALA A 131 33.37 17.51 15.03
C ALA A 131 34.78 17.95 14.59
N LYS A 132 35.01 18.07 13.28
CA LYS A 132 36.28 18.56 12.73
C LYS A 132 36.60 19.98 13.22
N ARG A 133 35.62 20.88 13.22
CA ARG A 133 35.81 22.26 13.71
C ARG A 133 36.14 22.32 15.20
N ILE A 134 35.46 21.52 16.04
CA ILE A 134 35.79 21.43 17.48
C ILE A 134 37.23 20.94 17.66
N MET A 135 37.62 19.93 16.88
CA MET A 135 38.95 19.34 16.94
C MET A 135 40.05 20.33 16.53
N GLU A 136 39.85 21.09 15.46
CA GLU A 136 40.76 22.18 15.04
C GLU A 136 40.89 23.29 16.10
N VAL A 137 39.80 23.64 16.78
CA VAL A 137 39.82 24.61 17.89
C VAL A 137 40.61 24.05 19.08
N ARG A 138 40.37 22.79 19.46
CA ARG A 138 41.15 22.13 20.53
C ARG A 138 42.63 22.05 20.18
N TYR A 139 42.97 21.74 18.94
CA TYR A 139 44.35 21.68 18.47
C TYR A 139 45.06 23.03 18.61
N ARG A 140 44.41 24.13 18.20
CA ARG A 140 44.93 25.49 18.38
C ARG A 140 45.12 25.88 19.85
N LEU A 141 44.20 25.50 20.72
CA LEU A 141 44.32 25.78 22.16
C LEU A 141 45.40 24.93 22.87
N MET A 142 45.77 23.79 22.29
CA MET A 142 46.74 22.84 22.85
C MET A 142 48.13 22.93 22.19
N GLU A 143 48.38 23.98 21.41
CA GLU A 143 49.57 24.10 20.54
C GLU A 143 50.89 23.97 21.30
N ASN A 144 50.92 24.35 22.58
CA ASN A 144 52.11 24.37 23.44
C ASN A 144 52.35 23.11 24.29
N ASN A 145 51.47 22.09 24.23
CA ASN A 145 51.61 20.91 25.08
C ASN A 145 51.64 19.60 24.25
N VAL A 146 52.78 18.92 24.27
CA VAL A 146 53.08 17.77 23.41
C VAL A 146 52.22 16.55 23.77
N ALA A 147 51.92 16.34 25.05
CA ALA A 147 51.10 15.23 25.51
C ALA A 147 49.65 15.33 25.00
N SER A 148 49.09 16.54 24.96
CA SER A 148 47.74 16.77 24.42
C SER A 148 47.66 16.61 22.90
N ARG A 149 48.72 16.89 22.14
CA ARG A 149 48.76 16.62 20.70
C ARG A 149 48.67 15.13 20.40
N TYR A 150 49.36 14.29 21.18
CA TYR A 150 49.29 12.83 21.02
C TYR A 150 47.88 12.28 21.26
N GLN A 151 47.20 12.74 22.31
CA GLN A 151 45.81 12.33 22.61
C GLN A 151 44.83 12.72 21.50
N ILE A 152 45.02 13.89 20.88
CA ILE A 152 44.18 14.34 19.76
C ILE A 152 44.41 13.46 18.51
N ILE A 153 45.66 13.14 18.17
CA ILE A 153 45.99 12.29 17.02
C ILE A 153 45.42 10.87 17.20
N GLU A 154 45.46 10.33 18.42
CA GLU A 154 44.92 9.02 18.73
C GLU A 154 43.37 9.00 18.73
N ALA A 155 42.74 10.10 19.16
CA ALA A 155 41.30 10.33 18.99
C ALA A 155 40.90 10.47 17.50
N GLU A 156 41.75 11.07 16.65
CA GLU A 156 41.53 11.13 15.21
C GLU A 156 41.58 9.75 14.56
N ARG A 157 42.57 8.94 14.96
CA ARG A 157 42.77 7.58 14.44
C ARG A 157 41.61 6.65 14.81
N SER A 158 41.13 6.74 16.04
CA SER A 158 39.96 5.98 16.52
C SER A 158 38.64 6.44 15.88
N SER A 159 38.46 7.76 15.67
CA SER A 159 37.35 8.33 14.89
C SER A 159 37.33 7.82 13.45
N HIS A 160 38.49 7.77 12.79
CA HIS A 160 38.62 7.22 11.44
C HIS A 160 38.28 5.72 11.37
N MET A 161 38.65 4.93 12.39
CA MET A 161 38.24 3.52 12.50
C MET A 161 36.73 3.37 12.68
N LEU A 162 36.11 4.18 13.55
CA LEU A 162 34.65 4.18 13.77
C LEU A 162 33.87 4.57 12.51
N LYS A 163 34.35 5.54 11.72
CA LYS A 163 33.76 5.89 10.41
C LYS A 163 33.78 4.75 9.40
N GLY A 164 34.76 3.84 9.46
CA GLY A 164 34.77 2.63 8.63
C GLY A 164 33.81 1.55 9.12
N TYR A 165 33.55 1.50 10.42
CA TYR A 165 32.74 0.47 11.07
C TYR A 165 31.23 0.73 11.01
N ILE A 166 30.81 1.98 11.18
CA ILE A 166 29.38 2.39 11.20
C ILE A 166 28.65 2.10 9.88
N PRO A 167 29.18 2.42 8.68
CA PRO A 167 28.52 2.04 7.42
C PRO A 167 28.50 0.53 7.18
N PHE A 168 29.44 -0.23 7.77
CA PHE A 168 29.49 -1.69 7.63
C PHE A 168 28.38 -2.40 8.43
N GLN A 169 28.00 -1.88 9.60
CA GLN A 169 26.89 -2.42 10.40
C GLN A 169 25.51 -2.09 9.84
N VAL A 170 25.37 -0.95 9.15
CA VAL A 170 24.12 -0.58 8.47
C VAL A 170 23.93 -1.40 7.18
N GLY A 171 25.01 -1.81 6.50
CA GLY A 171 24.95 -2.67 5.31
C GLY A 171 24.70 -4.16 5.60
N ASN A 172 25.13 -4.67 6.77
CA ASN A 172 24.96 -6.09 7.14
C ASN A 172 23.63 -6.42 7.84
N ASN A 173 22.79 -5.42 8.15
CA ASN A 173 21.46 -5.61 8.76
C ASN A 173 20.30 -5.45 7.75
N VAL A 174 20.59 -5.51 6.44
CA VAL A 174 19.62 -5.63 5.35
C VAL A 174 19.55 -7.08 4.89
#